data_AF-A0A0C3ND45-F1
#
_entry.id   AF-A0A0C3ND45-F1
#
_cell.length_a   1.000
_cell.length_b   1.000
_cell.length_c   1.000
_cell.angle_alpha   90.00
_cell.angle_beta   90.00
_cell.angle_gamma   90.00
#
_symmetry.space_group_name_H-M   'P 1'
#
loop_
_entity.id
_entity.type
_entity.pdbx_description
1 polymer ?
#
loop_
_entity_poly.entity_id
_entity_poly.type
_entity_poly.pdbx_seq_one_letter_code
_entity_poly.pdbx_strand_id
1 'polypeptide(L)'
;ILFWLEVLSLLGMVGKGVDALGTVATWLQVNGFKDILALVKDGIKLIQNFGSVIVHSTPHLYASALPFIPSNALLSMMLLPKFPRLARVAVGGLKGWPVEQQLLCGHTSGVESVAFSPDGKRIVSGSRDNTVRVWDVEGGVQIGSPLEGHTSGVESVAFSPDGKRIVSGSWDNTVRVWDVEGSVQIGSPLEGHTDGVYSVAFSPDGKRIFSGSGDNTERLWENEQLALFLHDDGWIRGPKGQLLLWIPPKLRSPFYSMWTIEVIPRGCCTELDLSQMAHGKEWCKCFNSSE
;
A
#
# COMPACT_ATOMS: atom_id res chain seq x y z
N ILE A 1 -5.10 26.27 -14.22
CA ILE A 1 -5.49 25.42 -13.06
C ILE A 1 -6.55 24.41 -13.49
N LEU A 2 -7.83 24.76 -13.74
CA LEU A 2 -8.87 23.76 -14.07
C LEU A 2 -8.58 22.87 -15.29
N PHE A 3 -8.09 23.43 -16.39
CA PHE A 3 -7.69 22.64 -17.57
C PHE A 3 -6.52 21.69 -17.27
N TRP A 4 -5.57 22.14 -16.46
CA TRP A 4 -4.45 21.31 -16.01
C TRP A 4 -4.90 20.20 -15.06
N LEU A 5 -5.87 20.48 -14.19
CA LEU A 5 -6.46 19.48 -13.31
C LEU A 5 -7.20 18.40 -14.09
N GLU A 6 -7.87 18.75 -15.18
CA GLU A 6 -8.48 17.76 -16.08
C GLU A 6 -7.42 16.83 -16.66
N VAL A 7 -6.34 17.39 -17.22
CA VAL A 7 -5.25 16.60 -17.80
C VAL A 7 -4.60 15.71 -16.73
N LEU A 8 -4.35 16.25 -15.53
CA LEU A 8 -3.77 15.47 -14.43
C LEU A 8 -4.73 14.39 -13.91
N SER A 9 -6.04 14.65 -13.90
CA SER A 9 -7.07 13.67 -13.56
C SER A 9 -7.08 12.51 -14.55
N LEU A 10 -7.10 12.81 -15.85
CA LEU A 10 -7.03 11.81 -16.93
C LEU A 10 -5.75 10.97 -16.89
N LEU A 11 -4.64 11.54 -16.39
CA LEU A 11 -3.37 10.83 -16.24
C LEU A 11 -3.23 10.09 -14.90
N GLY A 12 -4.17 10.22 -13.96
CA GLY A 12 -4.04 9.68 -12.60
C GLY A 12 -2.92 10.35 -11.79
N MET A 13 -2.59 11.61 -12.11
CA MET A 13 -1.44 12.36 -11.60
C MET A 13 -1.83 13.63 -10.83
N VAL A 14 -3.07 13.74 -10.33
CA VAL A 14 -3.54 14.93 -9.60
C VAL A 14 -2.65 15.25 -8.39
N GLY A 15 -2.14 14.24 -7.69
CA GLY A 15 -1.22 14.40 -6.56
C GLY A 15 0.08 15.11 -6.96
N LYS A 16 0.68 14.72 -8.09
CA LYS A 16 1.87 15.40 -8.64
C LYS A 16 1.61 16.86 -9.01
N GLY A 17 0.34 17.23 -9.23
CA GLY A 17 -0.08 18.61 -9.40
C GLY A 17 0.17 19.46 -8.16
N VAL A 18 -0.01 18.89 -6.96
CA VAL A 18 0.28 19.57 -5.70
C VAL A 18 1.78 19.78 -5.53
N ASP A 19 2.60 18.75 -5.76
CA ASP A 19 4.07 18.86 -5.74
C ASP A 19 4.58 19.95 -6.69
N ALA A 20 4.06 19.97 -7.92
CA ALA A 20 4.44 20.95 -8.93
C ALA A 20 4.04 22.37 -8.50
N LEU A 21 2.82 22.54 -7.96
CA LEU A 21 2.38 23.82 -7.42
C LEU A 21 3.18 24.23 -6.18
N GLY A 22 3.59 23.29 -5.32
CA GLY A 22 4.47 23.54 -4.17
C GLY A 22 5.86 24.01 -4.58
N THR A 23 6.42 23.42 -5.63
CA THR A 23 7.68 23.86 -6.23
C THR A 23 7.57 25.27 -6.79
N VAL A 24 6.49 25.55 -7.54
CA VAL A 24 6.21 26.89 -8.06
C VAL A 24 5.98 27.89 -6.93
N ALA A 25 5.27 27.53 -5.87
CA ALA A 25 5.05 28.38 -4.70
C ALA A 25 6.38 28.77 -4.04
N THR A 26 7.27 27.80 -3.86
CA THR A 26 8.62 28.05 -3.30
C THR A 26 9.39 29.02 -4.17
N TRP A 27 9.40 28.82 -5.49
CA TRP A 27 10.07 29.72 -6.43
C TRP A 27 9.47 31.13 -6.40
N LEU A 28 8.14 31.26 -6.42
CA LEU A 28 7.44 32.55 -6.37
C LEU A 28 7.69 33.31 -5.06
N GLN A 29 7.82 32.57 -3.95
CA GLN A 29 8.14 33.14 -2.65
C GLN A 29 9.54 33.74 -2.65
N VAL A 30 10.54 33.04 -3.20
CA VAL A 30 11.92 33.54 -3.32
C VAL A 30 12.00 34.78 -4.21
N ASN A 31 11.21 34.82 -5.29
CA ASN A 31 11.23 35.91 -6.27
C ASN A 31 10.24 37.06 -5.98
N GLY A 32 9.50 37.01 -4.87
CA GLY A 32 8.65 38.12 -4.41
C GLY A 32 7.32 38.31 -5.13
N PHE A 33 6.83 37.32 -5.88
CA PHE A 33 5.55 37.40 -6.62
C PHE A 33 4.33 37.08 -5.72
N LYS A 34 3.97 38.02 -4.84
CA LYS A 34 2.95 37.81 -3.78
C LYS A 34 1.56 37.42 -4.30
N ASP A 35 1.07 38.04 -5.37
CA ASP A 35 -0.30 37.79 -5.87
C ASP A 35 -0.41 36.41 -6.53
N ILE A 36 0.58 36.03 -7.33
CA ILE A 36 0.64 34.71 -7.97
C ILE A 36 0.86 33.63 -6.90
N LEU A 37 1.67 33.90 -5.87
CA LEU A 37 1.87 32.99 -4.76
C LEU A 37 0.56 32.71 -4.01
N ALA A 38 -0.27 33.73 -3.75
CA ALA A 38 -1.58 33.55 -3.13
C ALA A 38 -2.49 32.67 -3.99
N LEU A 39 -2.52 32.89 -5.31
CA LEU A 39 -3.28 32.07 -6.26
C LEU A 39 -2.83 30.61 -6.26
N VAL A 40 -1.52 30.36 -6.25
CA VAL A 40 -0.95 29.00 -6.22
C VAL A 40 -1.29 28.30 -4.92
N LYS A 41 -1.19 28.98 -3.78
CA LYS A 41 -1.58 28.44 -2.46
C LYS A 41 -3.07 28.10 -2.40
N ASP A 42 -3.93 28.94 -2.96
CA ASP A 42 -5.36 28.62 -3.08
C ASP A 42 -5.59 27.43 -4.01
N GLY A 43 -4.79 27.28 -5.08
CA GLY A 43 -4.83 26.13 -5.98
C GLY A 43 -4.47 24.83 -5.29
N ILE A 44 -3.43 24.83 -4.45
CA ILE A 44 -3.05 23.68 -3.62
C ILE A 44 -4.20 23.30 -2.68
N LYS A 45 -4.76 24.28 -1.96
CA LYS A 45 -5.89 24.05 -1.04
C LYS A 45 -7.15 23.55 -1.75
N LEU A 46 -7.41 24.01 -2.97
CA LEU A 46 -8.49 23.47 -3.80
C LEU A 46 -8.29 21.97 -4.04
N ILE A 47 -7.10 21.57 -4.46
CA ILE A 47 -6.80 20.15 -4.73
C ILE A 47 -6.85 19.35 -3.43
N GLN A 48 -6.37 19.89 -2.32
CA GLN A 48 -6.41 19.19 -1.04
C GLN A 48 -7.83 18.97 -0.50
N ASN A 49 -8.72 19.95 -0.71
CA ASN A 49 -10.10 19.87 -0.23
C ASN A 49 -11.05 19.13 -1.19
N PHE A 50 -10.77 19.17 -2.49
CA PHE A 50 -11.67 18.67 -3.53
C PHE A 50 -11.02 17.66 -4.48
N GLY A 51 -9.79 17.22 -4.21
CA GLY A 51 -8.99 16.36 -5.07
C GLY A 51 -9.65 15.03 -5.39
N SER A 52 -10.30 14.40 -4.41
CA SER A 52 -11.06 13.17 -4.62
C SER A 52 -12.17 13.34 -5.67
N VAL A 53 -12.89 14.45 -5.62
CA VAL A 53 -13.93 14.78 -6.62
C VAL A 53 -13.29 15.04 -7.99
N ILE A 54 -12.15 15.74 -8.03
CA ILE A 54 -11.44 16.04 -9.28
C ILE A 54 -10.92 14.77 -9.96
N VAL A 55 -10.39 13.80 -9.20
CA VAL A 55 -9.86 12.53 -9.72
C VAL A 55 -10.95 11.65 -10.30
N HIS A 56 -12.13 11.61 -9.68
CA HIS A 56 -13.19 10.65 -10.05
C HIS A 56 -14.32 11.23 -10.89
N SER A 57 -14.26 12.52 -11.23
CA SER A 57 -15.38 13.19 -11.88
C SER A 57 -14.96 13.94 -13.14
N THR A 58 -15.86 13.97 -14.11
CA THR A 58 -15.73 14.80 -15.31
C THR A 58 -15.74 16.31 -15.00
N PRO A 59 -15.25 17.18 -15.90
CA PRO A 59 -15.16 18.64 -15.71
C PRO A 59 -16.34 19.35 -15.09
N HIS A 60 -17.55 19.01 -15.54
CA HIS A 60 -18.76 19.67 -15.09
C HIS A 60 -19.11 19.35 -13.64
N LEU A 61 -18.66 18.20 -13.11
CA LEU A 61 -18.90 17.79 -11.73
C LEU A 61 -17.92 18.45 -10.77
N TYR A 62 -16.60 18.42 -11.01
CA TYR A 62 -15.70 19.13 -10.08
C TYR A 62 -15.81 20.66 -10.23
N ALA A 63 -16.28 21.20 -11.36
CA ALA A 63 -16.61 22.63 -11.47
C ALA A 63 -17.74 23.04 -10.52
N SER A 64 -18.60 22.11 -10.09
CA SER A 64 -19.62 22.38 -9.07
C SER A 64 -19.03 22.60 -7.68
N ALA A 65 -17.73 22.32 -7.46
CA ALA A 65 -17.03 22.64 -6.22
C ALA A 65 -16.60 24.12 -6.13
N LEU A 66 -16.48 24.83 -7.27
CA LEU A 66 -16.02 26.22 -7.32
C LEU A 66 -16.83 27.20 -6.44
N PRO A 67 -18.17 27.12 -6.36
CA PRO A 67 -18.97 27.99 -5.51
C PRO A 67 -18.67 27.87 -4.01
N PHE A 68 -18.02 26.78 -3.60
CA PHE A 68 -17.67 26.50 -2.20
C PHE A 68 -16.26 26.98 -1.85
N ILE A 69 -15.48 27.48 -2.81
CA ILE A 69 -14.17 28.10 -2.52
C ILE A 69 -14.40 29.35 -1.66
N PRO A 70 -13.59 29.58 -0.60
CA PRO A 70 -13.71 30.76 0.24
C PRO A 70 -13.77 32.06 -0.57
N SER A 71 -14.72 32.94 -0.24
CA SER A 71 -14.96 34.16 -1.04
C SER A 71 -13.78 35.14 -1.02
N ASN A 72 -12.90 35.02 -0.04
CA ASN A 72 -11.66 35.81 0.08
C ASN A 72 -10.46 35.20 -0.66
N ALA A 73 -10.57 33.98 -1.18
CA ALA A 73 -9.53 33.34 -1.97
C ALA A 73 -9.39 34.05 -3.33
N LEU A 74 -8.15 34.34 -3.73
CA LEU A 74 -7.87 35.01 -5.01
C LEU A 74 -8.29 34.10 -6.18
N LEU A 75 -8.19 32.78 -5.98
CA LEU A 75 -8.71 31.78 -6.90
C LEU A 75 -10.22 31.90 -7.15
N SER A 76 -11.00 32.15 -6.10
CA SER A 76 -12.46 32.32 -6.17
C SER A 76 -12.81 33.54 -7.02
N MET A 77 -12.15 34.67 -6.75
CA MET A 77 -12.35 35.93 -7.47
C MET A 77 -11.97 35.82 -8.97
N MET A 78 -10.98 34.98 -9.30
CA MET A 78 -10.56 34.78 -10.69
C MET A 78 -11.41 33.77 -11.46
N LEU A 79 -11.89 32.70 -10.81
CA LEU A 79 -12.59 31.60 -11.48
C LEU A 79 -14.10 31.80 -11.55
N LEU A 80 -14.77 32.23 -10.47
CA LEU A 80 -16.24 32.33 -10.44
C LEU A 80 -16.83 33.24 -11.52
N PRO A 81 -16.25 34.41 -11.86
CA PRO A 81 -16.78 35.25 -12.93
C PRO A 81 -16.81 34.57 -14.30
N LYS A 82 -15.97 33.55 -14.53
CA LYS A 82 -15.94 32.77 -15.78
C LYS A 82 -17.08 31.75 -15.88
N PHE A 83 -17.78 31.48 -14.78
CA PHE A 83 -18.87 30.51 -14.70
C PHE A 83 -20.15 31.13 -14.12
N PRO A 84 -20.75 32.12 -14.81
CA PRO A 84 -21.88 32.90 -14.29
C PRO A 84 -23.16 32.09 -14.05
N ARG A 85 -23.25 30.86 -14.58
CA ARG A 85 -24.41 29.97 -14.46
C ARG A 85 -24.21 28.84 -13.44
N LEU A 86 -23.11 28.83 -12.69
CA LEU A 86 -22.97 27.89 -11.57
C LEU A 86 -23.92 28.27 -10.43
N ALA A 87 -24.33 27.25 -9.67
CA ALA A 87 -25.02 27.47 -8.40
C ALA A 87 -24.18 28.38 -7.50
N ARG A 88 -24.84 29.22 -6.70
CA ARG A 88 -24.17 30.14 -5.77
C ARG A 88 -24.56 29.83 -4.34
N VAL A 89 -23.60 29.91 -3.44
CA VAL A 89 -23.87 29.82 -2.00
C VAL A 89 -24.53 31.13 -1.56
N ALA A 90 -25.83 31.07 -1.24
CA ALA A 90 -26.60 32.26 -0.85
C ALA A 90 -26.37 32.67 0.61
N VAL A 91 -26.14 31.69 1.50
CA VAL A 91 -25.92 31.89 2.95
C VAL A 91 -24.89 30.86 3.43
N GLY A 92 -24.03 31.24 4.37
CA GLY A 92 -23.15 30.30 5.08
C GLY A 92 -21.90 29.83 4.33
N GLY A 93 -21.45 30.55 3.31
CA GLY A 93 -20.23 30.22 2.58
C GLY A 93 -18.96 30.27 3.44
N LEU A 94 -17.92 29.57 2.99
CA LEU A 94 -16.62 29.53 3.66
C LEU A 94 -15.98 30.92 3.69
N LYS A 95 -15.59 31.39 4.88
CA LYS A 95 -14.86 32.65 5.07
C LYS A 95 -13.35 32.51 4.90
N GLY A 96 -12.86 31.28 4.88
CA GLY A 96 -11.46 30.91 4.72
C GLY A 96 -11.40 29.40 4.49
N TRP A 97 -10.26 28.92 4.02
CA TRP A 97 -10.06 27.48 3.88
C TRP A 97 -10.18 26.81 5.26
N PRO A 98 -10.96 25.72 5.37
CA PRO A 98 -11.10 25.01 6.63
C PRO A 98 -9.74 24.45 7.05
N VAL A 99 -9.57 24.20 8.35
CA VAL A 99 -8.37 23.55 8.90
C VAL A 99 -8.17 22.22 8.17
N GLU A 100 -6.94 21.97 7.74
CA GLU A 100 -6.50 20.87 6.86
C GLU A 100 -6.87 19.49 7.43
N GLN A 101 -8.11 19.06 7.22
CA GLN A 101 -8.55 17.67 7.37
C GLN A 101 -8.74 17.10 5.97
N GLN A 102 -7.74 16.37 5.53
CA GLN A 102 -7.76 15.72 4.23
C GLN A 102 -8.36 14.33 4.38
N LEU A 103 -9.59 14.16 3.90
CA LEU A 103 -10.24 12.84 3.86
C LEU A 103 -9.69 12.04 2.68
N LEU A 104 -9.00 10.94 2.99
CA LEU A 104 -8.56 9.94 2.03
C LEU A 104 -9.72 8.98 1.74
N CYS A 105 -10.47 9.25 0.69
CA CYS A 105 -11.61 8.44 0.27
C CYS A 105 -11.21 7.47 -0.84
N GLY A 106 -11.54 6.20 -0.69
CA GLY A 106 -11.37 5.21 -1.77
C GLY A 106 -11.68 3.78 -1.36
N HIS A 107 -11.41 3.42 -0.10
CA HIS A 107 -11.83 2.13 0.44
C HIS A 107 -13.35 2.01 0.49
N THR A 108 -13.87 0.81 0.22
CA THR A 108 -15.31 0.51 0.22
C THR A 108 -15.78 -0.20 1.50
N SER A 109 -14.86 -0.43 2.44
CA SER A 109 -15.11 -1.04 3.74
C SER A 109 -14.19 -0.44 4.81
N GLY A 110 -14.26 -0.93 6.05
CA GLY A 110 -13.45 -0.45 7.18
C GLY A 110 -11.95 -0.47 6.87
N VAL A 111 -11.25 0.62 7.23
CA VAL A 111 -9.78 0.71 7.16
C VAL A 111 -9.24 0.24 8.50
N GLU A 112 -8.47 -0.85 8.48
CA GLU A 112 -7.99 -1.51 9.71
C GLU A 112 -6.56 -1.07 10.08
N SER A 113 -5.76 -0.67 9.09
CA SER A 113 -4.37 -0.31 9.31
C SER A 113 -3.89 0.81 8.40
N VAL A 114 -3.03 1.67 8.93
CA VAL A 114 -2.36 2.75 8.20
C VAL A 114 -0.90 2.88 8.63
N ALA A 115 0.00 3.25 7.71
CA ALA A 115 1.39 3.54 8.03
C ALA A 115 1.95 4.65 7.11
N PHE A 116 2.83 5.49 7.65
CA PHE A 116 3.61 6.45 6.85
C PHE A 116 4.81 5.76 6.19
N SER A 117 5.18 6.24 5.00
CA SER A 117 6.48 5.94 4.42
C SER A 117 7.60 6.60 5.23
N PRO A 118 8.84 6.06 5.19
CA PRO A 118 9.97 6.62 5.94
C PRO A 118 10.29 8.08 5.59
N ASP A 119 10.03 8.51 4.35
CA ASP A 119 10.20 9.90 3.90
C ASP A 119 9.01 10.81 4.27
N GLY A 120 7.95 10.26 4.86
CA GLY A 120 6.74 10.97 5.27
C GLY A 120 5.86 11.46 4.11
N LYS A 121 6.19 11.11 2.86
CA LYS A 121 5.48 11.62 1.67
C LYS A 121 4.28 10.77 1.28
N ARG A 122 4.24 9.52 1.73
CA ARG A 122 3.19 8.56 1.38
C ARG A 122 2.57 7.95 2.63
N ILE A 123 1.31 7.58 2.52
CA ILE A 123 0.60 6.73 3.48
C ILE A 123 0.23 5.44 2.77
N VAL A 124 0.30 4.31 3.45
CA VAL A 124 -0.33 3.06 3.03
C VAL A 124 -1.50 2.75 3.95
N SER A 125 -2.58 2.22 3.41
CA SER A 125 -3.72 1.72 4.19
C SER A 125 -4.13 0.31 3.76
N GLY A 126 -4.56 -0.51 4.72
CA GLY A 126 -5.19 -1.81 4.50
C GLY A 126 -6.65 -1.80 4.98
N SER A 127 -7.53 -2.51 4.26
CA SER A 127 -8.97 -2.48 4.52
C SER A 127 -9.65 -3.85 4.40
N ARG A 128 -10.82 -3.96 5.03
CA ARG A 128 -11.80 -5.04 4.84
C ARG A 128 -12.38 -5.15 3.42
N ASP A 129 -12.04 -4.23 2.51
CA ASP A 129 -12.34 -4.37 1.08
C ASP A 129 -11.32 -5.23 0.32
N ASN A 130 -10.40 -5.86 1.06
CA ASN A 130 -9.33 -6.73 0.58
C ASN A 130 -8.22 -6.00 -0.20
N THR A 131 -8.22 -4.67 -0.21
CA THR A 131 -7.21 -3.89 -0.92
C THR A 131 -6.21 -3.24 0.01
N VAL A 132 -5.00 -3.03 -0.52
CA VAL A 132 -4.03 -2.09 0.03
C VAL A 132 -4.00 -0.86 -0.87
N ARG A 133 -3.99 0.35 -0.29
CA ARG A 133 -3.93 1.60 -1.06
C ARG A 133 -2.77 2.45 -0.60
N VAL A 134 -2.15 3.15 -1.55
CA VAL A 134 -1.07 4.10 -1.30
C VAL A 134 -1.61 5.50 -1.56
N TRP A 135 -1.31 6.44 -0.69
CA TRP A 135 -1.81 7.81 -0.74
C TRP A 135 -0.64 8.77 -0.75
N ASP A 136 -0.80 9.84 -1.51
CA ASP A 136 0.05 11.00 -1.47
C ASP A 136 -0.34 11.87 -0.28
N VAL A 137 0.62 12.22 0.59
CA VAL A 137 0.32 13.01 1.81
C VAL A 137 -0.01 14.46 1.48
N GLU A 138 0.65 15.07 0.50
CA GLU A 138 0.46 16.47 0.17
C GLU A 138 -0.85 16.70 -0.59
N GLY A 139 -1.16 15.83 -1.54
CA GLY A 139 -2.34 15.88 -2.40
C GLY A 139 -3.55 15.13 -1.86
N GLY A 140 -3.36 14.22 -0.91
CA GLY A 140 -4.42 13.39 -0.31
C GLY A 140 -5.21 12.61 -1.34
N VAL A 141 -4.54 12.22 -2.41
CA VAL A 141 -5.09 11.39 -3.47
C VAL A 141 -4.40 10.05 -3.45
N GLN A 142 -5.11 9.05 -3.93
CA GLN A 142 -4.51 7.74 -4.13
C GLN A 142 -3.44 7.79 -5.22
N ILE A 143 -2.32 7.12 -4.97
CA ILE A 143 -1.26 6.85 -5.93
C ILE A 143 -1.53 5.49 -6.56
N GLY A 144 -1.67 5.45 -7.89
CA GLY A 144 -1.90 4.21 -8.64
C GLY A 144 -3.28 3.57 -8.38
N SER A 145 -3.46 2.36 -8.88
CA SER A 145 -4.63 1.54 -8.60
C SER A 145 -4.54 0.91 -7.20
N PRO A 146 -5.65 0.45 -6.60
CA PRO A 146 -5.59 -0.39 -5.41
C PRO A 146 -4.71 -1.61 -5.68
N LEU A 147 -3.93 -2.00 -4.68
CA LEU A 147 -3.13 -3.21 -4.71
C LEU A 147 -4.05 -4.38 -4.36
N GLU A 148 -4.41 -5.13 -5.40
CA GLU A 148 -5.33 -6.27 -5.32
C GLU A 148 -4.56 -7.58 -5.29
N GLY A 149 -5.08 -8.54 -4.52
CA GLY A 149 -4.52 -9.89 -4.45
C GLY A 149 -4.98 -10.64 -3.21
N HIS A 150 -5.16 -9.94 -2.08
CA HIS A 150 -5.75 -10.54 -0.90
C HIS A 150 -7.21 -10.95 -1.16
N THR A 151 -7.62 -12.08 -0.58
CA THR A 151 -8.99 -12.62 -0.73
C THR A 151 -9.88 -12.35 0.49
N SER A 152 -9.33 -11.72 1.52
CA SER A 152 -10.04 -11.30 2.73
C SER A 152 -9.43 -10.00 3.29
N GLY A 153 -10.01 -9.46 4.36
CA GLY A 153 -9.65 -8.14 4.89
C GLY A 153 -8.16 -8.01 5.25
N VAL A 154 -7.58 -6.85 4.95
CA VAL A 154 -6.17 -6.53 5.26
C VAL A 154 -6.10 -5.86 6.63
N GLU A 155 -5.50 -6.53 7.60
CA GLU A 155 -5.44 -6.13 9.02
C GLU A 155 -4.18 -5.34 9.38
N SER A 156 -3.11 -5.49 8.60
CA SER A 156 -1.85 -4.83 8.92
C SER A 156 -1.08 -4.45 7.66
N VAL A 157 -0.51 -3.26 7.65
CA VAL A 157 0.37 -2.77 6.58
C VAL A 157 1.60 -2.08 7.16
N ALA A 158 2.75 -2.20 6.48
CA ALA A 158 3.96 -1.47 6.84
C ALA A 158 4.81 -1.16 5.60
N PHE A 159 5.53 -0.04 5.64
CA PHE A 159 6.56 0.27 4.64
C PHE A 159 7.89 -0.37 5.02
N SER A 160 8.67 -0.75 4.00
CA SER A 160 10.08 -1.06 4.19
C SER A 160 10.87 0.21 4.57
N PRO A 161 12.02 0.07 5.26
CA PRO A 161 12.85 1.22 5.66
C PRO A 161 13.36 2.08 4.50
N ASP A 162 13.50 1.50 3.30
CA ASP A 162 13.86 2.22 2.07
C ASP A 162 12.65 2.87 1.35
N GLY A 163 11.43 2.63 1.85
CA GLY A 163 10.17 3.16 1.30
C GLY A 163 9.77 2.57 -0.05
N LYS A 164 10.48 1.55 -0.56
CA LYS A 164 10.24 0.98 -1.90
C LYS A 164 9.25 -0.18 -1.90
N ARG A 165 9.05 -0.82 -0.75
CA ARG A 165 8.18 -1.97 -0.60
C ARG A 165 7.14 -1.72 0.49
N ILE A 166 6.01 -2.38 0.34
CA ILE A 166 4.98 -2.50 1.36
C ILE A 166 4.85 -3.97 1.71
N VAL A 167 4.60 -4.27 2.98
CA VAL A 167 4.14 -5.57 3.43
C VAL A 167 2.72 -5.45 3.96
N SER A 168 1.88 -6.45 3.71
CA SER A 168 0.53 -6.55 4.26
C SER A 168 0.23 -7.92 4.84
N GLY A 169 -0.52 -7.95 5.94
CA GLY A 169 -1.09 -9.17 6.54
C GLY A 169 -2.61 -9.14 6.48
N SER A 170 -3.23 -10.30 6.23
CA SER A 170 -4.66 -10.43 5.97
C SER A 170 -5.30 -11.62 6.67
N TRP A 171 -6.63 -11.55 6.82
CA TRP A 171 -7.52 -12.66 7.15
C TRP A 171 -7.55 -13.80 6.12
N ASP A 172 -6.88 -13.65 4.97
CA ASP A 172 -6.67 -14.74 4.02
C ASP A 172 -5.49 -15.65 4.39
N ASN A 173 -4.93 -15.45 5.58
CA ASN A 173 -3.79 -16.16 6.17
C ASN A 173 -2.46 -15.92 5.44
N THR A 174 -2.41 -14.96 4.51
CA THR A 174 -1.18 -14.66 3.76
C THR A 174 -0.54 -13.35 4.22
N VAL A 175 0.78 -13.30 4.07
CA VAL A 175 1.53 -12.04 4.03
C VAL A 175 1.91 -11.74 2.58
N ARG A 176 1.73 -10.51 2.12
CA ARG A 176 2.10 -10.10 0.75
C ARG A 176 3.08 -8.96 0.77
N VAL A 177 3.97 -8.94 -0.21
CA VAL A 177 4.94 -7.88 -0.43
C VAL A 177 4.62 -7.20 -1.74
N TRP A 178 4.62 -5.87 -1.75
CA TRP A 178 4.24 -5.05 -2.89
C TRP A 178 5.37 -4.11 -3.27
N ASP A 179 5.54 -3.91 -4.57
CA ASP A 179 6.39 -2.86 -5.12
C ASP A 179 5.60 -1.55 -5.20
N VAL A 180 6.11 -0.50 -4.54
CA VAL A 180 5.42 0.79 -4.46
C VAL A 180 5.39 1.50 -5.82
N GLU A 181 6.46 1.39 -6.63
CA GLU A 181 6.56 2.10 -7.91
C GLU A 181 5.78 1.39 -9.01
N GLY A 182 5.89 0.06 -9.07
CA GLY A 182 5.20 -0.79 -10.02
C GLY A 182 3.74 -1.04 -9.67
N SER A 183 3.31 -0.79 -8.43
CA SER A 183 1.96 -1.11 -7.94
C SER A 183 1.58 -2.59 -8.18
N VAL A 184 2.55 -3.48 -8.01
CA VAL A 184 2.41 -4.93 -8.25
C VAL A 184 2.92 -5.72 -7.07
N GLN A 185 2.39 -6.92 -6.90
CA GLN A 185 2.91 -7.87 -5.91
C GLN A 185 4.31 -8.35 -6.31
N ILE A 186 5.21 -8.41 -5.34
CA ILE A 186 6.54 -9.02 -5.47
C ILE A 186 6.46 -10.48 -5.04
N GLY A 187 6.68 -11.39 -5.99
CA GLY A 187 6.68 -12.83 -5.72
C GLY A 187 5.29 -13.40 -5.42
N SER A 188 5.27 -14.65 -4.96
CA SER A 188 4.06 -15.31 -4.46
C SER A 188 3.70 -14.81 -3.04
N PRO A 189 2.44 -14.96 -2.59
CA PRO A 189 2.10 -14.73 -1.19
C PRO A 189 2.99 -15.58 -0.27
N LEU A 190 3.31 -15.04 0.89
CA LEU A 190 4.02 -15.76 1.95
C LEU A 190 2.98 -16.57 2.72
N GLU A 191 2.97 -17.87 2.43
CA GLU A 191 2.03 -18.84 2.98
C GLU A 191 2.66 -19.60 4.16
N GLY A 192 1.82 -19.97 5.13
CA GLY A 192 2.21 -20.76 6.28
C GLY A 192 1.34 -20.53 7.51
N HIS A 193 0.81 -19.32 7.68
CA HIS A 193 -0.17 -19.10 8.74
C HIS A 193 -1.46 -19.88 8.47
N THR A 194 -2.09 -20.34 9.55
CA THR A 194 -3.35 -21.13 9.49
C THR A 194 -4.58 -20.36 9.98
N ASP A 195 -4.38 -19.11 10.40
CA ASP A 195 -5.41 -18.14 10.78
C ASP A 195 -4.96 -16.72 10.40
N GLY A 196 -5.84 -15.72 10.57
CA GLY A 196 -5.62 -14.34 10.12
C GLY A 196 -4.31 -13.72 10.62
N VAL A 197 -3.64 -12.98 9.75
CA VAL A 197 -2.39 -12.29 10.06
C VAL A 197 -2.70 -10.87 10.56
N TYR A 198 -2.49 -10.63 11.86
CA TYR A 198 -2.89 -9.38 12.53
C TYR A 198 -1.78 -8.34 12.59
N SER A 199 -0.52 -8.73 12.42
CA SER A 199 0.60 -7.81 12.45
C SER A 199 1.67 -8.19 11.45
N VAL A 200 2.23 -7.18 10.79
CA VAL A 200 3.42 -7.32 9.94
C VAL A 200 4.40 -6.18 10.21
N ALA A 201 5.69 -6.47 10.08
CA ALA A 201 6.75 -5.46 10.20
C ALA A 201 7.94 -5.82 9.32
N PHE A 202 8.67 -4.81 8.84
CA PHE A 202 10.00 -5.02 8.27
C PHE A 202 11.07 -4.94 9.35
N SER A 203 12.15 -5.71 9.19
CA SER A 203 13.38 -5.47 9.92
C SER A 203 13.98 -4.10 9.58
N PRO A 204 14.79 -3.49 10.46
CA PRO A 204 15.42 -2.19 10.19
C PRO A 204 16.32 -2.15 8.95
N ASP A 205 16.90 -3.28 8.55
CA ASP A 205 17.69 -3.42 7.32
C ASP A 205 16.83 -3.71 6.07
N GLY A 206 15.52 -3.89 6.24
CA GLY A 206 14.55 -4.19 5.20
C GLY A 206 14.67 -5.59 4.58
N LYS A 207 15.55 -6.46 5.08
CA LYS A 207 15.78 -7.78 4.48
C LYS A 207 14.78 -8.84 4.95
N ARG A 208 14.24 -8.65 6.14
CA ARG A 208 13.33 -9.60 6.79
C ARG A 208 11.96 -8.97 6.99
N ILE A 209 10.96 -9.83 7.03
CA ILE A 209 9.60 -9.49 7.42
C ILE A 209 9.26 -10.31 8.65
N PHE A 210 8.54 -9.74 9.60
CA PHE A 210 7.99 -10.46 10.74
C PHE A 210 6.47 -10.41 10.67
N SER A 211 5.78 -11.50 11.01
CA SER A 211 4.31 -11.53 11.08
C SER A 211 3.80 -12.27 12.31
N GLY A 212 2.69 -11.79 12.86
CA GLY A 212 1.96 -12.45 13.94
C GLY A 212 0.53 -12.78 13.53
N SER A 213 0.06 -13.98 13.90
CA SER A 213 -1.25 -14.51 13.49
C SER A 213 -2.08 -15.04 14.66
N GLY A 214 -3.40 -15.14 14.44
CA GLY A 214 -4.36 -15.82 15.31
C GLY A 214 -4.08 -17.30 15.53
N ASP A 215 -3.22 -17.91 14.70
CA ASP A 215 -2.80 -19.30 14.85
C ASP A 215 -1.80 -19.51 16.00
N ASN A 216 -1.50 -18.45 16.76
CA ASN A 216 -0.54 -18.43 17.87
C ASN A 216 0.91 -18.65 17.43
N THR A 217 1.24 -18.32 16.17
CA THR A 217 2.59 -18.32 15.65
C THR A 217 3.04 -16.93 15.24
N GLU A 218 4.34 -16.69 15.45
CA GLU A 218 5.06 -15.56 14.89
C GLU A 218 6.08 -16.07 13.88
N ARG A 219 6.15 -15.49 12.69
CA ARG A 219 6.99 -15.97 11.59
C ARG A 219 7.96 -14.89 11.12
N LEU A 220 9.24 -15.27 11.01
CA LEU A 220 10.28 -14.45 10.40
C LEU A 220 10.55 -14.91 8.96
N TRP A 221 10.38 -14.01 8.01
CA TRP A 221 10.52 -14.27 6.58
C TRP A 221 11.78 -13.64 6.01
N GLU A 222 12.59 -14.39 5.26
CA GLU A 222 13.76 -13.88 4.53
C GLU A 222 13.57 -13.93 3.02
N ASN A 223 14.09 -12.91 2.34
CA ASN A 223 13.94 -12.75 0.91
C ASN A 223 15.28 -12.95 0.19
N GLU A 224 15.69 -14.21 0.01
CA GLU A 224 16.79 -14.57 -0.89
C GLU A 224 16.39 -15.79 -1.72
N GLN A 225 15.85 -15.55 -2.91
CA GLN A 225 15.96 -16.31 -4.18
C GLN A 225 16.25 -17.84 -4.19
N LEU A 226 15.95 -18.58 -3.15
CA LEU A 226 16.16 -20.03 -3.01
C LEU A 226 14.92 -20.66 -2.36
N ALA A 227 13.74 -20.30 -2.84
CA ALA A 227 12.53 -20.85 -2.27
C ALA A 227 12.27 -22.27 -2.78
N LEU A 228 12.42 -23.19 -1.85
CA LEU A 228 11.73 -24.45 -1.87
C LEU A 228 10.26 -24.17 -1.47
N PHE A 229 9.26 -24.72 -2.17
CA PHE A 229 7.84 -24.45 -1.91
C PHE A 229 7.09 -25.70 -1.46
N LEU A 230 6.42 -25.70 -0.30
CA LEU A 230 5.45 -26.74 0.04
C LEU A 230 4.12 -26.43 -0.66
N HIS A 231 3.69 -27.31 -1.54
CA HIS A 231 2.42 -27.18 -2.27
C HIS A 231 1.28 -27.94 -1.57
N ASP A 232 0.03 -27.64 -1.93
CA ASP A 232 -1.19 -28.27 -1.38
C ASP A 232 -1.22 -29.80 -1.51
N ASP A 233 -0.54 -30.33 -2.53
CA ASP A 233 -0.37 -31.77 -2.75
C ASP A 233 0.61 -32.43 -1.75
N GLY A 234 1.29 -31.61 -0.94
CA GLY A 234 2.26 -32.00 0.08
C GLY A 234 3.70 -32.00 -0.39
N TRP A 235 4.00 -31.62 -1.63
CA TRP A 235 5.37 -31.64 -2.14
C TRP A 235 6.09 -30.33 -1.88
N ILE A 236 7.27 -30.44 -1.30
CA ILE A 236 8.32 -29.44 -1.35
C ILE A 236 8.99 -29.50 -2.71
N ARG A 237 8.92 -28.41 -3.48
CA ARG A 237 9.53 -28.28 -4.81
C ARG A 237 10.68 -27.29 -4.81
N GLY A 238 11.76 -27.62 -5.52
CA GLY A 238 12.88 -26.72 -5.72
C GLY A 238 12.61 -25.62 -6.75
N PRO A 239 13.56 -24.68 -6.95
CA PRO A 239 13.36 -23.48 -7.78
C PRO A 239 13.05 -23.75 -9.26
N LYS A 240 13.26 -24.98 -9.74
CA LYS A 240 12.96 -25.42 -11.11
C LYS A 240 11.76 -26.38 -11.17
N GLY A 241 10.96 -26.45 -10.10
CA GLY A 241 9.77 -27.31 -10.00
C GLY A 241 10.07 -28.78 -9.67
N GLN A 242 11.32 -29.14 -9.40
CA GLN A 242 11.69 -30.51 -9.04
C GLN A 242 11.15 -30.89 -7.66
N LEU A 243 10.57 -32.09 -7.52
CA LEU A 243 10.12 -32.63 -6.24
C LEU A 243 11.33 -32.94 -5.35
N LEU A 244 11.30 -32.50 -4.08
CA LEU A 244 12.38 -32.71 -3.13
C LEU A 244 11.94 -33.56 -1.94
N LEU A 245 10.83 -33.21 -1.30
CA LEU A 245 10.36 -33.89 -0.10
C LEU A 245 8.83 -33.83 -0.05
N TRP A 246 8.17 -34.93 0.33
CA TRP A 246 6.73 -34.93 0.53
C TRP A 246 6.39 -34.93 2.02
N ILE A 247 5.52 -34.02 2.44
CA ILE A 247 5.09 -33.85 3.83
C ILE A 247 3.68 -34.48 4.01
N PRO A 248 3.53 -35.45 4.94
CA PRO A 248 2.24 -36.06 5.25
C PRO A 248 1.20 -35.03 5.72
N PRO A 249 -0.09 -35.14 5.35
CA PRO A 249 -1.12 -34.16 5.69
C PRO A 249 -1.18 -33.75 7.17
N LYS A 250 -1.03 -34.71 8.09
CA LYS A 250 -1.03 -34.45 9.54
C LYS A 250 0.15 -33.61 10.03
N LEU A 251 1.22 -33.55 9.25
CA LEU A 251 2.44 -32.81 9.56
C LEU A 251 2.53 -31.49 8.80
N ARG A 252 1.63 -31.19 7.86
CA ARG A 252 1.67 -29.94 7.06
C ARG A 252 1.33 -28.69 7.87
N SER A 253 0.38 -28.78 8.80
CA SER A 253 0.00 -27.63 9.64
C SER A 253 1.06 -27.21 10.66
N PRO A 254 1.81 -28.12 11.32
CA PRO A 254 2.97 -27.72 12.14
C PRO A 254 4.25 -27.50 11.32
N PHE A 255 4.20 -27.65 9.98
CA PHE A 255 5.36 -27.48 9.11
C PHE A 255 5.55 -26.01 8.74
N TYR A 256 6.79 -25.52 8.86
CA TYR A 256 7.12 -24.17 8.45
C TYR A 256 7.50 -24.14 6.96
N SER A 257 6.99 -23.16 6.21
CA SER A 257 7.38 -22.96 4.81
C SER A 257 8.82 -22.44 4.76
N MET A 258 9.54 -22.68 3.67
CA MET A 258 10.98 -22.36 3.62
C MET A 258 11.29 -20.88 3.39
N TRP A 259 10.26 -20.03 3.36
CA TRP A 259 10.42 -18.60 3.54
C TRP A 259 10.56 -18.22 5.01
N THR A 260 10.07 -19.08 5.91
CA THR A 260 10.10 -18.88 7.34
C THR A 260 11.42 -19.42 7.91
N ILE A 261 12.31 -18.54 8.34
CA ILE A 261 13.62 -18.93 8.91
C ILE A 261 13.54 -19.17 10.41
N GLU A 262 12.58 -18.58 11.10
CA GLU A 262 12.29 -18.84 12.50
C GLU A 262 10.80 -18.75 12.77
N VAL A 263 10.32 -19.64 13.64
CA VAL A 263 8.99 -19.56 14.23
C VAL A 263 9.08 -19.71 15.73
N ILE A 264 8.37 -18.82 16.42
CA ILE A 264 8.16 -18.89 17.87
C ILE A 264 6.71 -19.32 18.11
N PRO A 265 6.42 -20.62 18.23
CA PRO A 265 5.07 -21.11 18.48
C PRO A 265 4.75 -21.09 19.98
N ARG A 266 3.47 -20.99 20.32
CA ARG A 266 2.95 -21.48 21.60
C ARG A 266 2.39 -22.90 21.45
N GLY A 267 3.24 -23.90 21.18
CA GLY A 267 2.80 -25.28 21.02
C GLY A 267 3.81 -26.19 20.31
N CYS A 268 3.38 -27.43 20.00
CA CYS A 268 4.22 -28.41 19.29
C CYS A 268 4.52 -27.94 17.86
N CYS A 269 5.80 -27.68 17.57
CA CYS A 269 6.34 -27.45 16.23
C CYS A 269 6.99 -28.72 15.68
N THR A 270 6.89 -28.93 14.37
CA THR A 270 7.64 -29.99 13.67
C THR A 270 8.76 -29.35 12.87
N GLU A 271 9.99 -29.50 13.36
CA GLU A 271 11.21 -29.07 12.67
C GLU A 271 11.85 -30.27 11.97
N LEU A 272 12.29 -30.08 10.72
CA LEU A 272 13.12 -31.06 10.02
C LEU A 272 14.56 -30.58 10.01
N ASP A 273 15.47 -31.38 10.58
CA ASP A 273 16.89 -31.21 10.35
C ASP A 273 17.25 -31.69 8.94
N LEU A 274 17.57 -30.74 8.08
CA LEU A 274 17.94 -31.01 6.68
C LEU A 274 19.47 -31.01 6.47
N SER A 275 20.27 -30.87 7.52
CA SER A 275 21.74 -30.70 7.43
C SER A 275 22.45 -31.88 6.75
N GLN A 276 21.87 -33.08 6.84
CA GLN A 276 22.37 -34.32 6.23
C GLN A 276 21.48 -34.84 5.09
N MET A 277 20.52 -34.05 4.61
CA MET A 277 19.56 -34.51 3.61
C MET A 277 20.21 -34.73 2.23
N ALA A 278 20.33 -35.99 1.83
CA ALA A 278 20.66 -36.34 0.45
C ALA A 278 19.46 -36.07 -0.48
N HIS A 279 19.73 -35.41 -1.61
CA HIS A 279 18.71 -35.03 -2.59
C HIS A 279 19.25 -35.09 -4.02
N GLY A 280 18.37 -35.19 -5.02
CA GLY A 280 18.75 -35.29 -6.42
C GLY A 280 19.54 -36.56 -6.73
N LYS A 281 20.72 -36.43 -7.34
CA LYS A 281 21.57 -37.58 -7.74
C LYS A 281 22.19 -38.32 -6.55
N GLU A 282 22.22 -37.67 -5.39
CA GLU A 282 22.79 -38.23 -4.15
C GLU A 282 21.78 -39.07 -3.36
N TRP A 283 20.55 -39.26 -3.87
CA TRP A 283 19.49 -40.02 -3.20
C TRP A 283 19.90 -41.46 -2.84
N CYS A 284 20.82 -42.06 -3.60
CA CYS A 284 21.37 -43.38 -3.28
C CYS A 284 22.08 -43.42 -1.92
N LYS A 285 22.54 -42.28 -1.39
CA LYS A 285 23.14 -42.17 -0.05
C LYS A 285 22.12 -42.24 1.08
N CYS A 286 20.83 -42.06 0.79
CA CYS A 286 19.76 -42.21 1.79
C CYS A 286 19.59 -43.67 2.26
N PHE A 287 20.08 -44.64 1.47
CA PHE A 287 19.97 -46.06 1.77
C PHE A 287 21.36 -46.66 1.94
N ASN A 288 21.65 -47.14 3.15
CA ASN A 288 22.86 -47.91 3.42
C ASN A 288 22.49 -49.39 3.51
N SER A 289 23.00 -50.21 2.58
CA SER A 289 22.68 -51.63 2.49
C SER A 289 23.55 -52.53 3.38
N SER A 290 24.25 -51.96 4.36
CA SER A 290 25.22 -52.68 5.20
C SER A 290 24.71 -53.05 6.59
N GLU A 291 23.39 -53.09 6.78
CA GLU A 291 22.71 -53.83 7.85
C GLU A 291 21.78 -54.91 7.27
#